data_AF-A0A183P2R6-F1
#
_entry.id   AF-A0A183P2R6-F1
#
_cell.length_a   1.000
_cell.length_b   1.000
_cell.length_c   1.000
_cell.angle_alpha   90.00
_cell.angle_beta   90.00
_cell.angle_gamma   90.00
#
_symmetry.space_group_name_H-M   'P 1'
#
loop_
_entity.id
_entity.type
_entity.pdbx_description
1 polymer ?
#
loop_
_entity_poly.entity_id
_entity_poly.type
_entity_poly.pdbx_seq_one_letter_code
_entity_poly.pdbx_strand_id
1 'polypeptide(L)'
;MKPRKLHLVDIHKRTRLTSVLSRTDQAGVHGQVDLPYLCVELAWDPPEGLHTTKQISYQVFVRLIGPQELIEELTDTTLSSSELYGSSLEREGGHPLLQRRLLANVTGNTFRSSESDRIGYGLTYLFEVALMNTSSVGLTAQLEVTTPDARELI
;
A
#
# COMPACT_ATOMS: atom_id res chain seq x y z
N MET A 1 20.73 9.78 -1.09
CA MET A 1 20.16 9.99 -2.44
C MET A 1 18.70 9.52 -2.42
N LYS A 2 17.78 10.23 -3.08
CA LYS A 2 16.35 9.84 -3.18
C LYS A 2 15.90 9.73 -4.63
N PRO A 3 14.87 8.91 -4.93
CA PRO A 3 14.15 9.00 -6.20
C PRO A 3 13.65 10.42 -6.44
N ARG A 4 13.50 10.80 -7.71
CA ARG A 4 13.02 12.13 -8.09
C ARG A 4 11.66 12.01 -8.77
N LYS A 5 10.88 13.10 -8.75
CA LYS A 5 9.57 13.19 -9.44
C LYS A 5 8.67 11.96 -9.21
N LEU A 6 8.48 11.55 -7.95
CA LEU A 6 7.47 10.54 -7.65
C LEU A 6 6.09 11.11 -8.01
N HIS A 7 5.37 10.43 -8.87
CA HIS A 7 4.06 10.86 -9.34
C HIS A 7 3.11 9.69 -9.52
N LEU A 8 1.82 10.00 -9.41
CA LEU A 8 0.73 9.09 -9.73
C LEU A 8 0.60 8.98 -11.24
N VAL A 9 0.61 7.76 -11.74
CA VAL A 9 0.37 7.45 -13.15
C VAL A 9 -1.13 7.27 -13.38
N ASP A 10 -1.77 6.42 -12.58
CA ASP A 10 -3.19 6.11 -12.71
C ASP A 10 -3.78 5.48 -11.44
N ILE A 11 -5.11 5.54 -11.30
CA ILE A 11 -5.90 4.79 -10.32
C ILE A 11 -7.07 4.15 -11.06
N HIS A 12 -7.14 2.83 -11.08
CA HIS A 12 -8.25 2.12 -11.69
C HIS A 12 -8.76 0.95 -10.88
N LYS A 13 -10.01 0.61 -11.15
CA LYS A 13 -10.73 -0.50 -10.56
C LYS A 13 -10.38 -1.77 -11.33
N ARG A 14 -9.90 -2.80 -10.63
CA ARG A 14 -9.66 -4.11 -11.23
C ARG A 14 -10.62 -5.13 -10.65
N THR A 15 -11.33 -5.82 -11.53
CA THR A 15 -12.08 -7.02 -11.17
C THR A 15 -11.11 -8.18 -10.98
N ARG A 16 -11.43 -9.04 -10.01
CA ARG A 16 -10.70 -10.29 -9.85
C ARG A 16 -10.95 -11.14 -11.10
N LEU A 17 -9.89 -11.61 -11.75
CA LEU A 17 -10.03 -12.70 -12.71
C LEU A 17 -10.18 -13.96 -11.87
N THR A 18 -11.42 -14.28 -11.49
CA THR A 18 -11.75 -15.63 -11.05
C THR A 18 -11.44 -16.54 -12.23
N SER A 19 -10.28 -17.21 -12.19
CA SER A 19 -9.96 -18.27 -13.13
C SER A 19 -11.06 -19.30 -13.00
N VAL A 20 -11.96 -19.34 -13.99
CA VAL A 20 -12.99 -20.36 -14.15
C VAL A 20 -12.30 -21.65 -14.57
N LEU A 21 -11.47 -22.20 -13.70
CA LEU A 21 -10.88 -23.52 -13.86
C LEU A 21 -10.80 -24.18 -12.47
N SER A 22 -11.82 -25.01 -12.23
CA SER A 22 -11.86 -26.15 -11.30
C SER A 22 -12.32 -25.88 -9.86
N ARG A 23 -13.61 -26.10 -9.58
CA ARG A 23 -14.05 -27.34 -8.90
C ARG A 23 -15.57 -27.48 -8.93
N THR A 24 -16.03 -28.42 -9.74
CA THR A 24 -17.32 -29.10 -9.55
C THR A 24 -17.32 -29.76 -8.17
N ASP A 25 -18.48 -29.75 -7.51
CA ASP A 25 -18.80 -30.38 -6.21
C ASP A 25 -18.10 -29.82 -4.96
N GLN A 26 -18.82 -28.97 -4.22
CA GLN A 26 -19.41 -29.32 -2.92
C GLN A 26 -20.13 -28.10 -2.34
N ALA A 27 -21.34 -28.32 -1.85
CA ALA A 27 -22.22 -27.31 -1.25
C ALA A 27 -21.59 -26.64 -0.02
N GLY A 28 -21.64 -25.31 0.03
CA GLY A 28 -21.21 -24.51 1.17
C GLY A 28 -21.32 -23.02 0.85
N VAL A 29 -22.48 -22.45 1.13
CA VAL A 29 -22.86 -21.06 0.85
C VAL A 29 -21.98 -20.10 1.64
N HIS A 30 -20.93 -19.58 1.01
CA HIS A 30 -20.49 -18.21 1.19
C HIS A 30 -20.05 -17.73 -0.19
N GLY A 31 -20.97 -17.10 -0.92
CA GLY A 31 -20.61 -16.33 -2.11
C GLY A 31 -19.64 -15.25 -1.67
N GLN A 32 -18.33 -15.51 -1.85
CA GLN A 32 -17.30 -14.50 -1.73
C GLN A 32 -17.62 -13.49 -2.83
N VAL A 33 -18.32 -12.40 -2.46
CA VAL A 33 -18.58 -11.29 -3.36
C VAL A 33 -17.21 -10.83 -3.83
N ASP A 34 -16.92 -11.07 -5.11
CA ASP A 34 -15.67 -10.68 -5.77
C ASP A 34 -15.69 -9.15 -5.86
N LEU A 35 -15.34 -8.50 -4.76
CA LEU A 35 -15.30 -7.06 -4.67
C LEU A 35 -14.08 -6.57 -5.47
N PRO A 36 -14.28 -5.66 -6.42
CA PRO A 36 -13.19 -5.11 -7.22
C PRO A 36 -12.24 -4.32 -6.31
N TYR A 37 -10.94 -4.46 -6.54
CA TYR A 37 -9.91 -3.76 -5.77
C TYR A 37 -9.38 -2.55 -6.55
N LEU A 38 -8.82 -1.59 -5.81
CA LEU A 38 -8.13 -0.43 -6.38
C LEU A 38 -6.68 -0.76 -6.73
N CYS A 39 -6.30 -0.42 -7.94
CA CYS A 39 -4.95 -0.50 -8.45
C CYS A 39 -4.39 0.94 -8.58
N VAL A 40 -3.35 1.24 -7.83
CA VAL A 40 -2.62 2.51 -7.86
C VAL A 40 -1.30 2.28 -8.59
N GLU A 41 -1.02 3.11 -9.59
CA GLU A 41 0.20 3.05 -10.38
C GLU A 41 1.06 4.28 -10.12
N LEU A 42 2.34 4.06 -9.80
CA LEU A 42 3.31 5.09 -9.48
C LEU A 42 4.52 5.00 -10.40
N ALA A 43 5.13 6.14 -10.69
CA ALA A 43 6.40 6.22 -11.40
C ALA A 43 7.32 7.28 -10.80
N TRP A 44 8.62 7.11 -10.98
CA TRP A 44 9.65 8.04 -10.49
C TRP A 44 10.91 8.03 -11.36
N ASP A 45 11.62 9.13 -11.36
CA ASP A 45 12.93 9.26 -11.99
C ASP A 45 14.04 8.69 -11.09
N PRO A 46 15.09 8.09 -11.67
CA PRO A 46 16.29 7.73 -10.92
C PRO A 46 16.92 8.93 -10.20
N PRO A 47 17.64 8.69 -9.08
CA PRO A 47 18.45 9.71 -8.44
C PRO A 47 19.48 10.33 -9.39
N GLU A 48 19.80 11.61 -9.17
CA GLU A 48 20.81 12.33 -9.95
C GLU A 48 22.22 11.77 -9.72
N GLY A 49 23.06 11.78 -10.76
CA GLY A 49 24.46 11.32 -10.68
C GLY A 49 24.64 9.80 -10.60
N LEU A 50 23.55 9.02 -10.69
CA LEU A 50 23.63 7.57 -10.76
C LEU A 50 23.88 7.12 -12.21
N HIS A 51 25.14 7.14 -12.63
CA HIS A 51 25.56 6.62 -13.93
C HIS A 51 25.58 5.08 -13.88
N THR A 52 24.75 4.46 -14.70
CA THR A 52 24.27 3.09 -14.56
C THR A 52 25.30 2.03 -14.98
N THR A 53 25.98 1.42 -14.03
CA THR A 53 26.58 0.07 -14.20
C THR A 53 25.98 -0.96 -13.25
N LYS A 54 25.23 -0.53 -12.24
CA LYS A 54 24.61 -1.40 -11.23
C LYS A 54 23.09 -1.33 -11.31
N GLN A 55 22.45 -2.49 -11.18
CA GLN A 55 21.00 -2.58 -11.06
C GLN A 55 20.55 -1.88 -9.77
N ILE A 56 19.60 -0.96 -9.91
CA ILE A 56 19.04 -0.21 -8.80
C ILE A 56 17.82 -0.96 -8.28
N SER A 57 17.68 -1.06 -6.96
CA SER A 57 16.46 -1.54 -6.34
C SER A 57 15.83 -0.44 -5.51
N TYR A 58 14.51 -0.40 -5.48
CA TYR A 58 13.70 0.53 -4.74
C TYR A 58 12.75 -0.23 -3.80
N GLN A 59 12.44 0.38 -2.67
CA GLN A 59 11.43 -0.10 -1.75
C GLN A 59 10.26 0.88 -1.77
N VAL A 60 9.05 0.35 -1.96
CA VAL A 60 7.82 1.14 -1.99
C VAL A 60 7.07 0.90 -0.69
N PHE A 61 6.75 1.97 0.01
CA PHE A 61 6.01 1.93 1.26
C PHE A 61 4.71 2.71 1.14
N VAL A 62 3.76 2.39 2.03
CA VAL A 62 2.50 3.11 2.16
C VAL A 62 2.10 3.23 3.63
N ARG A 63 1.41 4.31 3.97
CA ARG A 63 0.63 4.45 5.21
C ARG A 63 -0.65 5.24 4.95
N LEU A 64 -1.70 4.94 5.69
CA LEU A 64 -2.94 5.71 5.70
C LEU A 64 -2.71 7.03 6.44
N ILE A 65 -3.13 8.14 5.83
CA ILE A 65 -3.05 9.49 6.39
C ILE A 65 -4.38 10.26 6.35
N GLY A 66 -5.47 9.64 5.86
CA GLY A 66 -6.78 10.25 5.85
C GLY A 66 -7.87 9.29 5.36
N PRO A 67 -9.16 9.58 5.62
CA PRO A 67 -9.66 10.77 6.32
C PRO A 67 -9.38 10.75 7.84
N GLN A 68 -9.37 11.92 8.49
CA GLN A 68 -8.95 12.07 9.89
C GLN A 68 -9.85 11.29 10.85
N GLU A 69 -11.15 11.26 10.58
CA GLU A 69 -12.15 10.55 11.37
C GLU A 69 -11.84 9.05 11.43
N LEU A 70 -11.39 8.47 10.31
CA LEU A 70 -10.98 7.07 10.25
C LEU A 70 -9.65 6.84 10.99
N ILE A 71 -8.72 7.78 10.93
CA ILE A 71 -7.46 7.67 11.69
C ILE A 71 -7.75 7.61 13.20
N GLU A 72 -8.65 8.48 13.67
CA GLU A 72 -9.08 8.52 15.07
C GLU A 72 -9.74 7.20 15.48
N GLU A 73 -10.70 6.70 14.69
CA GLU A 73 -11.36 5.41 14.94
C GLU A 73 -10.36 4.25 15.01
N LEU A 74 -9.42 4.18 14.07
CA LEU A 74 -8.40 3.14 14.04
C LEU A 74 -7.41 3.26 15.22
N THR A 75 -7.15 4.47 15.68
CA THR A 75 -6.30 4.73 16.85
C THR A 75 -7.02 4.29 18.12
N ASP A 76 -8.27 4.71 18.31
CA ASP A 76 -9.09 4.36 19.47
C ASP A 76 -9.31 2.85 19.58
N THR A 77 -9.59 2.18 18.45
CA THR A 77 -9.75 0.72 18.41
C THR A 77 -8.49 -0.01 18.91
N THR A 78 -7.31 0.53 18.61
CA THR A 78 -6.04 -0.07 19.08
C THR A 78 -5.81 0.15 20.56
N LEU A 79 -6.26 1.28 21.11
CA LEU A 79 -6.20 1.58 22.54
C LEU A 79 -7.17 0.69 23.33
N SER A 80 -8.43 0.57 22.90
CA SER A 80 -9.42 -0.28 23.57
C SER A 80 -9.05 -1.76 23.55
N SER A 81 -8.39 -2.24 22.49
CA SER A 81 -7.90 -3.63 22.41
C SER A 81 -6.72 -3.89 23.37
N SER A 82 -5.93 -2.85 23.68
CA SER A 82 -4.78 -2.95 24.57
C SER A 82 -5.15 -3.00 26.06
N GLU A 83 -6.32 -2.48 26.44
CA GLU A 83 -6.78 -2.46 27.85
C GLU A 83 -7.32 -3.81 28.33
N LEU A 84 -7.70 -4.71 27.43
CA LEU A 84 -8.30 -6.02 27.77
C LEU A 84 -7.29 -7.16 27.94
N TYR A 85 -6.03 -6.98 27.53
CA TYR A 85 -4.98 -7.99 27.65
C TYR A 85 -3.74 -7.40 28.33
N GLY A 86 -3.69 -7.50 29.66
CA GLY A 86 -2.46 -7.28 30.39
C GLY A 86 -1.43 -8.35 30.02
N SER A 87 -0.37 -7.95 29.30
CA SER A 87 1.01 -8.48 29.40
C SER A 87 1.82 -8.20 28.13
N SER A 88 2.89 -7.43 28.30
CA SER A 88 4.26 -7.72 27.83
C SER A 88 4.45 -8.17 26.38
N LEU A 89 4.72 -7.21 25.50
CA LEU A 89 5.94 -7.14 24.69
C LEU A 89 5.81 -5.91 23.79
N GLU A 90 6.84 -5.09 23.77
CA GLU A 90 6.97 -3.87 22.99
C GLU A 90 6.73 -4.13 21.50
N ARG A 91 5.47 -4.03 21.07
CA ARG A 91 5.12 -3.86 19.67
C ARG A 91 4.80 -2.39 19.52
N GLU A 92 5.74 -1.63 18.95
CA GLU A 92 5.50 -0.26 18.52
C GLU A 92 4.16 -0.16 17.77
N GLY A 93 3.14 0.30 18.49
CA GLY A 93 2.28 1.43 18.17
C GLY A 93 1.36 1.31 16.96
N GLY A 94 0.09 0.98 17.21
CA GLY A 94 -1.04 1.41 16.37
C GLY A 94 -1.52 0.44 15.29
N HIS A 95 -2.61 0.82 14.62
CA HIS A 95 -3.28 0.00 13.61
C HIS A 95 -2.36 -0.22 12.39
N PRO A 96 -2.27 -1.42 11.80
CA PRO A 96 -1.34 -1.71 10.70
C PRO A 96 -1.48 -0.78 9.49
N LEU A 97 -2.67 -0.23 9.24
CA LEU A 97 -2.88 0.73 8.13
C LEU A 97 -2.24 2.10 8.42
N LEU A 98 -2.14 2.51 9.68
CA LEU A 98 -1.51 3.77 10.11
C LEU A 98 0.01 3.66 10.12
N GLN A 99 0.52 2.44 10.25
CA GLN A 99 1.95 2.16 10.19
C GLN A 99 2.47 2.21 8.75
N ARG A 100 3.76 2.54 8.63
CA ARG A 100 4.50 2.49 7.37
C ARG A 100 4.73 1.03 6.95
N ARG A 101 4.02 0.58 5.91
CA ARG A 101 4.08 -0.80 5.39
C ARG A 101 4.89 -0.87 4.11
N LEU A 102 5.77 -1.86 3.98
CA LEU A 102 6.43 -2.19 2.71
C LEU A 102 5.42 -2.89 1.79
N LEU A 103 5.22 -2.35 0.58
CA LEU A 103 4.39 -2.95 -0.46
C LEU A 103 5.22 -3.84 -1.39
N ALA A 104 6.37 -3.35 -1.86
CA ALA A 104 7.20 -4.10 -2.79
C ALA A 104 8.66 -3.64 -2.79
N ASN A 105 9.55 -4.57 -3.17
CA ASN A 105 10.87 -4.25 -3.67
C ASN A 105 10.83 -4.33 -5.19
N VAL A 106 11.22 -3.27 -5.89
CA VAL A 106 11.18 -3.21 -7.36
C VAL A 106 12.55 -2.83 -7.92
N THR A 107 12.90 -3.39 -9.07
CA THR A 107 14.16 -3.09 -9.77
C THR A 107 13.99 -2.07 -10.89
N GLY A 108 12.77 -1.59 -11.10
CA GLY A 108 12.41 -0.58 -12.09
C GLY A 108 11.96 0.75 -11.45
N ASN A 109 11.51 1.65 -12.31
CA ASN A 109 11.09 3.01 -11.98
C ASN A 109 9.58 3.18 -11.81
N THR A 110 8.88 2.05 -11.69
CA THR A 110 7.42 2.00 -11.65
C THR A 110 6.97 0.99 -10.59
N PHE A 111 5.83 1.27 -9.99
CA PHE A 111 5.13 0.37 -9.09
C PHE A 111 3.66 0.32 -9.46
N ARG A 112 3.06 -0.86 -9.31
CA ARG A 112 1.64 -1.08 -9.48
C ARG A 112 1.15 -1.89 -8.30
N SER A 113 0.17 -1.34 -7.57
CA SER A 113 -0.41 -2.04 -6.44
C SER A 113 -1.29 -3.22 -6.88
N SER A 114 -1.47 -4.14 -5.95
CA SER A 114 -2.25 -5.37 -6.06
C SER A 114 -3.27 -5.46 -4.93
N GLU A 115 -4.15 -6.46 -5.02
CA GLU A 115 -5.15 -6.74 -3.99
C GLU A 115 -4.52 -6.92 -2.60
N SER A 116 -3.35 -7.56 -2.52
CA SER A 116 -2.68 -7.82 -1.24
C SER A 116 -2.19 -6.56 -0.52
N ASP A 117 -2.09 -5.43 -1.22
CA ASP A 117 -1.63 -4.16 -0.65
C ASP A 117 -2.71 -3.47 0.20
N ARG A 118 -3.97 -3.91 0.06
CA ARG A 118 -5.14 -3.45 0.83
C ARG A 118 -5.35 -1.94 0.75
N ILE A 119 -5.30 -1.40 -0.47
CA ILE A 119 -5.66 -0.01 -0.74
C ILE A 119 -7.18 0.06 -0.87
N GLY A 120 -7.81 0.82 0.03
CA GLY A 120 -9.25 1.04 0.08
C GLY A 120 -9.68 2.28 -0.69
N TYR A 121 -10.98 2.40 -0.92
CA TYR A 121 -11.63 3.52 -1.62
C TYR A 121 -11.91 4.68 -0.66
N GLY A 122 -11.88 5.93 -1.15
CA GLY A 122 -12.18 7.13 -0.37
C GLY A 122 -11.14 7.44 0.72
N LEU A 123 -9.94 6.86 0.61
CA LEU A 123 -8.87 6.97 1.58
C LEU A 123 -7.68 7.75 1.01
N THR A 124 -6.98 8.47 1.89
CA THR A 124 -5.74 9.17 1.55
C THR A 124 -4.54 8.42 2.10
N TYR A 125 -3.60 8.11 1.21
CA TYR A 125 -2.39 7.36 1.52
C TYR A 125 -1.14 8.20 1.24
N LEU A 126 -0.13 8.10 2.12
CA LEU A 126 1.21 8.57 1.83
C LEU A 126 2.03 7.41 1.27
N PHE A 127 2.40 7.51 0.00
CA PHE A 127 3.34 6.61 -0.65
C PHE A 127 4.75 7.13 -0.50
N GLU A 128 5.68 6.23 -0.22
CA GLU A 128 7.09 6.55 -0.14
C GLU A 128 7.93 5.60 -0.98
N VAL A 129 8.88 6.12 -1.75
CA VAL A 129 9.84 5.31 -2.49
C VAL A 129 11.24 5.62 -1.99
N ALA A 130 11.92 4.59 -1.48
CA ALA A 130 13.29 4.66 -1.02
C ALA A 130 14.22 3.91 -1.99
N LEU A 131 15.45 4.40 -2.11
CA LEU A 131 16.52 3.62 -2.74
C LEU A 131 16.94 2.51 -1.76
N MET A 132 16.98 1.27 -2.24
CA MET A 132 17.53 0.14 -1.50
C MET A 132 19.05 0.11 -1.73
N ASN A 133 19.82 0.63 -0.76
CA ASN A 133 21.27 0.43 -0.75
C ASN A 133 21.61 -0.58 0.36
N THR A 134 22.63 -1.42 0.14
CA THR A 134 23.01 -2.57 0.99
C THR A 134 23.43 -2.22 2.43
N SER A 135 23.30 -0.96 2.84
CA SER A 135 23.76 -0.47 4.15
C SER A 135 22.84 0.58 4.79
N SER A 136 21.76 1.02 4.13
CA SER A 136 20.77 1.96 4.71
C SER A 136 19.56 2.15 3.79
N VAL A 137 18.38 2.35 4.40
CA VAL A 137 17.20 2.88 3.70
C VAL A 137 17.52 4.35 3.35
N GLY A 138 17.65 4.65 2.05
CA GLY A 138 17.95 6.00 1.59
C GLY A 138 16.81 6.99 1.85
N LEU A 139 17.09 8.29 1.63
CA LEU A 139 16.07 9.34 1.63
C LEU A 139 14.86 8.94 0.76
N THR A 140 13.64 9.17 1.26
CA THR A 140 12.40 8.83 0.56
C THR A 140 11.93 9.97 -0.33
N ALA A 141 11.42 9.61 -1.52
CA ALA A 141 10.46 10.44 -2.23
C ALA A 141 9.07 10.13 -1.70
N GLN A 142 8.23 11.14 -1.52
CA GLN A 142 6.91 10.99 -0.92
C GLN A 142 5.83 11.56 -1.84
N LEU A 143 4.65 10.93 -1.84
CA LEU A 143 3.49 11.36 -2.61
C LEU A 143 2.21 11.02 -1.84
N GLU A 144 1.36 12.02 -1.62
CA GLU A 144 0.02 11.82 -1.09
C GLU A 144 -0.94 11.50 -2.23
N VAL A 145 -1.71 10.42 -2.07
CA VAL A 145 -2.68 9.96 -3.06
C VAL A 145 -4.01 9.75 -2.36
N THR A 146 -5.02 10.50 -2.79
CA THR A 146 -6.41 10.26 -2.39
C THR A 146 -7.07 9.36 -3.42
N THR A 147 -7.56 8.23 -2.95
CA THR A 147 -8.30 7.28 -3.77
C THR A 147 -9.74 7.76 -3.95
N PRO A 148 -10.35 7.54 -5.13
CA PRO A 148 -11.73 7.92 -5.36
C PRO A 148 -12.68 7.08 -4.51
N ASP A 149 -13.88 7.61 -4.31
CA ASP A 149 -14.93 6.84 -3.66
C ASP A 149 -15.38 5.67 -4.52
N ALA A 150 -15.86 4.60 -3.88
CA ALA A 150 -16.32 3.39 -4.58
C ALA A 150 -17.45 3.67 -5.58
N ARG A 151 -18.15 4.81 -5.43
CA ARG A 151 -19.27 5.26 -6.27
C ARG A 151 -18.83 6.11 -7.47
N GLU A 152 -17.59 6.59 -7.50
CA GLU A 152 -17.10 7.52 -8.54
C GLU A 152 -16.43 6.80 -9.72
N LEU A 153 -16.07 5.53 -9.56
CA LEU A 153 -15.43 4.70 -10.60
C LEU A 153 -16.44 3.83 -11.37
N ILE A 154 -17.61 4.39 -11.72
CA ILE A 154 -18.69 3.71 -12.46
C ILE A 154 -18.69 4.17 -13.92
#